data_AF-A0AAW0FN39-F1
#
_entry.id   AF-A0AAW0FN39-F1
#
_cell.length_a   1.000
_cell.length_b   1.000
_cell.length_c   1.000
_cell.angle_alpha   90.00
_cell.angle_beta   90.00
_cell.angle_gamma   90.00
#
_symmetry.space_group_name_H-M   'P 1'
#
loop_
_entity.id
_entity.type
_entity.pdbx_description
1 polymer ?
#
loop_
_entity_poly.entity_id
_entity_poly.type
_entity_poly.pdbx_seq_one_letter_code
_entity_poly.pdbx_strand_id
1 'polypeptide(L)'
;MSRAKTALAPFFGGKVDDIDYQVHSDHESNYSDTQNSNGAPVESVNPLGYNLDYVTTFYMVIQGVIGTGIFATPATIVKSMGSIGSTYVLWTSGFIIVLFEVFVYIEYVTYFKKRNGGDVAYLEQAYPKPDFMIPTTYAAVSICLLFLNSSAIAFGTYVLSAAGVEASAWGNKSKTD
;
A
#
# COMPACT_ATOMS: atom_id res chain seq x y z
N MET A 1 0.56 -13.22 -40.84
CA MET A 1 0.80 -13.34 -39.38
C MET A 1 1.05 -11.98 -38.72
N SER A 2 0.35 -10.91 -39.13
CA SER A 2 0.70 -9.50 -38.81
C SER A 2 -0.41 -8.71 -38.08
N ARG A 3 -1.47 -9.38 -37.59
CA ARG A 3 -2.63 -8.73 -36.94
C ARG A 3 -2.72 -8.97 -35.43
N ALA A 4 -1.93 -9.88 -34.88
CA ALA A 4 -1.98 -10.20 -33.43
C ALA A 4 -1.19 -9.20 -32.57
N LYS A 5 -0.15 -8.55 -33.10
CA LYS A 5 0.66 -7.57 -32.34
C LYS A 5 -0.06 -6.23 -32.13
N THR A 6 -1.05 -5.89 -32.96
CA THR A 6 -1.76 -4.60 -32.91
C THR A 6 -2.87 -4.56 -31.85
N ALA A 7 -3.39 -5.72 -31.42
CA ALA A 7 -4.48 -5.78 -30.43
C ALA A 7 -4.01 -5.72 -28.97
N LEU A 8 -2.72 -5.98 -28.70
CA LEU A 8 -2.14 -5.96 -27.35
C LEU A 8 -1.32 -4.69 -27.06
N ALA A 9 -1.14 -3.83 -28.06
CA ALA A 9 -0.50 -2.52 -27.90
C ALA A 9 -1.13 -1.64 -26.79
N PRO A 10 -2.47 -1.55 -26.63
CA PRO A 10 -3.04 -0.69 -25.58
C PRO A 10 -2.86 -1.23 -24.15
N PHE A 11 -2.32 -2.45 -23.99
CA PHE A 11 -2.17 -3.09 -22.67
C PHE A 11 -0.72 -3.19 -22.18
N PHE A 12 0.27 -3.21 -23.10
CA PHE A 12 1.69 -3.41 -22.75
C PHE A 12 2.65 -2.46 -23.44
N GLY A 13 2.15 -1.59 -24.32
CA GLY A 13 2.98 -0.70 -25.10
C GLY A 13 2.23 0.59 -25.33
N GLY A 14 2.10 1.39 -24.26
CA GLY A 14 1.74 2.78 -24.38
C GLY A 14 2.62 3.40 -25.45
N LYS A 15 2.01 3.71 -26.59
CA LYS A 15 2.59 4.65 -27.53
C LYS A 15 2.82 5.90 -26.69
N VAL A 16 4.07 6.34 -26.60
CA VAL A 16 4.38 7.73 -26.25
C VAL A 16 3.88 8.57 -27.41
N ASP A 17 2.57 8.55 -27.64
CA ASP A 17 1.91 9.76 -28.05
C ASP A 17 2.22 10.70 -26.89
N ASP A 18 2.76 11.87 -27.19
CA ASP A 18 2.71 12.98 -26.27
C ASP A 18 1.25 13.08 -25.84
N ILE A 19 0.91 12.41 -24.74
CA ILE A 19 -0.29 12.69 -23.99
C ILE A 19 0.09 14.00 -23.36
N ASP A 20 0.00 15.03 -24.19
CA ASP A 20 -0.31 16.37 -23.79
C ASP A 20 -1.56 16.18 -22.94
N TYR A 21 -1.32 15.94 -21.65
CA TYR A 21 -2.23 16.33 -20.61
C TYR A 21 -2.31 17.84 -20.79
N GLN A 22 -3.11 18.25 -21.77
CA GLN A 22 -3.81 19.50 -21.76
C GLN A 22 -4.59 19.43 -20.46
N VAL A 23 -3.92 19.82 -19.37
CA VAL A 23 -4.57 20.54 -18.29
C VAL A 23 -5.29 21.61 -19.05
N HIS A 24 -6.58 21.38 -19.30
CA HIS A 24 -7.47 22.43 -19.73
C HIS A 24 -7.23 23.50 -18.68
N SER A 25 -6.47 24.52 -19.08
CA SER A 25 -6.35 25.78 -18.39
C SER A 25 -7.68 26.47 -18.59
N ASP A 26 -8.73 25.84 -18.05
CA ASP A 26 -9.98 26.46 -17.75
C ASP A 26 -9.64 27.46 -16.68
N HIS A 27 -9.31 28.64 -17.18
CA HIS A 27 -9.33 29.88 -16.45
C HIS A 27 -10.55 29.89 -15.54
N GLU A 28 -10.29 30.15 -14.26
CA GLU A 28 -11.26 30.75 -13.36
C GLU A 28 -12.48 29.87 -13.02
N SER A 29 -12.27 28.76 -12.32
CA SER A 29 -13.18 28.46 -11.21
C SER A 29 -12.47 28.85 -9.92
N ASN A 30 -12.86 29.99 -9.36
CA ASN A 30 -12.74 30.31 -7.94
C ASN A 30 -13.40 29.19 -7.12
N TYR A 31 -12.74 28.04 -7.04
CA TYR A 31 -12.88 27.20 -5.86
C TYR A 31 -12.04 27.93 -4.84
N SER A 32 -12.72 28.58 -3.90
CA SER A 32 -12.07 29.06 -2.69
C SER A 32 -11.19 27.93 -2.18
N ASP A 33 -9.87 28.12 -2.25
CA ASP A 33 -8.88 27.20 -1.70
C ASP A 33 -9.01 27.30 -0.18
N THR A 34 -10.11 26.74 0.35
CA THR A 34 -10.42 26.64 1.77
C THR A 34 -9.74 25.41 2.36
N GLN A 35 -8.67 24.92 1.72
CA GLN A 35 -7.77 23.98 2.35
C GLN A 35 -6.82 24.78 3.24
N ASN A 36 -6.75 24.38 4.50
CA ASN A 36 -6.07 25.19 5.51
C ASN A 36 -4.58 25.26 5.15
N SER A 37 -4.00 26.46 5.24
CA SER A 37 -2.56 26.72 5.03
C SER A 37 -1.67 25.90 5.99
N ASN A 38 -2.25 25.36 7.05
CA ASN A 38 -1.57 24.51 8.01
C ASN A 38 -1.47 23.06 7.49
N GLY A 39 -0.26 22.65 7.08
CA GLY A 39 0.11 21.27 6.71
C GLY A 39 0.94 21.19 5.43
N ALA A 40 1.00 20.01 4.80
CA ALA A 40 1.74 19.81 3.53
C ALA A 40 1.31 20.80 2.41
N PRO A 41 2.23 21.45 1.67
CA PRO A 41 1.87 22.38 0.60
C PRO A 41 1.01 21.72 -0.50
N VAL A 42 0.02 22.46 -1.01
CA VAL A 42 -0.72 22.05 -2.22
C VAL A 42 0.21 22.18 -3.43
N GLU A 43 0.35 21.11 -4.19
CA GLU A 43 1.20 21.10 -5.37
C GLU A 43 0.47 21.78 -6.52
N SER A 44 0.90 23.00 -6.87
CA SER A 44 0.38 23.72 -8.03
C SER A 44 1.11 23.33 -9.32
N VAL A 45 2.38 22.97 -9.23
CA VAL A 45 3.24 22.57 -10.35
C VAL A 45 4.13 21.41 -9.89
N ASN A 46 3.91 20.24 -10.47
CA ASN A 46 4.68 19.05 -10.13
C ASN A 46 5.84 18.88 -11.14
N PRO A 47 7.12 19.09 -10.75
CA PRO A 47 8.25 19.10 -11.70
C PRO A 47 8.55 17.73 -12.33
N LEU A 48 8.00 16.65 -11.76
CA LEU A 48 8.09 15.28 -12.26
C LEU A 48 6.91 14.89 -13.18
N GLY A 49 5.88 15.73 -13.24
CA GLY A 49 4.63 15.52 -13.98
C GLY A 49 3.81 14.32 -13.48
N TYR A 50 2.54 14.29 -13.85
CA TYR A 50 1.63 13.17 -13.56
C TYR A 50 1.75 12.06 -14.62
N ASN A 51 2.97 11.59 -14.86
CA ASN A 51 3.31 10.68 -15.98
C ASN A 51 3.22 9.19 -15.62
N LEU A 52 2.25 8.79 -14.78
CA LEU A 52 2.05 7.38 -14.44
C LEU A 52 0.91 6.79 -15.26
N ASP A 53 1.25 5.85 -16.13
CA ASP A 53 0.25 5.06 -16.85
C ASP A 53 -0.54 4.15 -15.90
N TYR A 54 -1.80 3.87 -16.25
CA TYR A 54 -2.70 3.07 -15.43
C TYR A 54 -2.16 1.66 -15.17
N VAL A 55 -1.47 1.06 -16.15
CA VAL A 55 -0.86 -0.27 -16.02
C VAL A 55 0.28 -0.25 -15.01
N THR A 56 1.10 0.80 -15.05
CA THR A 56 2.21 1.01 -14.10
C THR A 56 1.69 1.20 -12.69
N THR A 57 0.66 2.03 -12.50
CA THR A 57 0.03 2.25 -11.20
C THR A 57 -0.60 0.95 -10.65
N PHE A 58 -1.30 0.20 -11.49
CA PHE A 58 -1.89 -1.09 -11.10
C PHE A 58 -0.82 -2.10 -10.64
N TYR A 59 0.26 -2.23 -11.42
CA TYR A 59 1.38 -3.09 -11.06
C TYR A 59 2.02 -2.66 -9.73
N MET A 60 2.20 -1.36 -9.53
CA MET A 60 2.76 -0.80 -8.29
C MET A 60 1.93 -1.13 -7.05
N VAL A 61 0.60 -1.08 -7.15
CA VAL A 61 -0.29 -1.47 -6.06
C VAL A 61 -0.21 -2.97 -5.80
N ILE A 62 -0.26 -3.80 -6.85
CA ILE A 62 -0.23 -5.26 -6.71
C ILE A 62 1.07 -5.75 -6.07
N GLN A 63 2.22 -5.20 -6.45
CA GLN A 63 3.49 -5.60 -5.80
C GLN A 63 3.53 -5.24 -4.31
N GLY A 64 2.78 -4.21 -3.88
CA GLY A 64 2.69 -3.81 -2.48
C GLY A 64 1.76 -4.73 -1.68
N VAL A 65 0.67 -5.19 -2.30
CA VAL A 65 -0.32 -6.09 -1.67
C VAL A 65 0.20 -7.54 -1.62
N ILE A 66 0.81 -8.02 -2.70
CA ILE A 66 1.39 -9.38 -2.77
C ILE A 66 2.78 -9.35 -2.13
N GLY A 67 2.81 -9.32 -0.80
CA GLY A 67 4.03 -9.43 0.00
C GLY A 67 4.40 -10.87 0.40
N THR A 68 5.40 -11.02 1.27
CA THR A 68 5.81 -12.31 1.86
C THR A 68 4.71 -13.00 2.67
N GLY A 69 3.67 -12.25 3.08
CA GLY A 69 2.55 -12.75 3.86
C GLY A 69 1.75 -13.86 3.18
N ILE A 70 1.65 -13.89 1.85
CA ILE A 70 0.91 -14.96 1.14
C ILE A 70 1.62 -16.32 1.24
N PHE A 71 2.93 -16.34 1.48
CA PHE A 71 3.71 -17.57 1.59
C PHE A 71 3.86 -18.05 3.04
N ALA A 72 3.78 -17.14 4.02
CA ALA A 72 3.99 -17.48 5.44
C ALA A 72 2.68 -17.72 6.21
N THR A 73 1.64 -16.97 5.87
CA THR A 73 0.44 -16.83 6.72
C THR A 73 -0.63 -17.92 6.47
N PRO A 74 -0.89 -18.40 5.23
CA PRO A 74 -1.98 -19.37 5.01
C PRO A 74 -1.79 -20.71 5.73
N ALA A 75 -0.58 -21.28 5.68
CA ALA A 75 -0.29 -22.56 6.33
C ALA A 75 -0.45 -22.48 7.86
N THR A 76 -0.03 -21.36 8.45
CA THR A 76 -0.14 -21.09 9.88
C THR A 76 -1.60 -20.94 10.31
N ILE A 77 -2.42 -20.22 9.53
CA ILE A 77 -3.85 -20.03 9.85
C ILE A 77 -4.60 -21.36 9.80
N VAL A 78 -4.41 -22.17 8.74
CA VAL A 78 -5.09 -23.47 8.60
C VAL A 78 -4.72 -24.39 9.77
N LYS A 79 -3.45 -24.43 10.17
CA LYS A 79 -2.98 -25.21 11.31
C LYS A 79 -3.62 -24.76 12.64
N SER A 80 -3.79 -23.45 12.82
CA SER A 80 -4.40 -22.89 14.03
C SER A 80 -5.92 -23.06 14.09
N MET A 81 -6.61 -23.03 12.94
CA MET A 81 -8.07 -23.21 12.85
C MET A 81 -8.50 -24.68 12.90
N GLY A 82 -7.65 -25.62 12.47
CA GLY A 82 -7.95 -27.06 12.46
C GLY A 82 -9.02 -27.51 11.45
N SER A 83 -9.70 -26.57 10.78
CA SER A 83 -10.73 -26.81 9.77
C SER A 83 -10.58 -25.87 8.57
N ILE A 84 -10.77 -26.44 7.36
CA ILE A 84 -10.68 -25.70 6.11
C ILE A 84 -11.82 -24.69 5.96
N GLY A 85 -13.03 -25.05 6.41
CA GLY A 85 -14.23 -24.22 6.25
C GLY A 85 -14.13 -22.94 7.08
N SER A 86 -13.71 -23.06 8.34
CA SER A 86 -13.52 -21.92 9.22
C SER A 86 -12.40 -20.99 8.75
N THR A 87 -11.38 -21.53 8.07
CA THR A 87 -10.31 -20.74 7.43
C THR A 87 -10.86 -19.86 6.31
N TYR A 88 -11.71 -20.39 5.42
CA TYR A 88 -12.32 -19.58 4.36
C TYR A 88 -13.21 -18.46 4.90
N VAL A 89 -13.99 -18.72 5.95
CA VAL A 89 -14.81 -17.68 6.60
C VAL A 89 -13.95 -16.55 7.14
N LEU A 90 -12.82 -16.88 7.78
CA LEU A 90 -11.86 -15.90 8.27
C LEU A 90 -11.28 -15.06 7.12
N TRP A 91 -10.85 -15.70 6.03
CA TRP A 91 -10.33 -15.00 4.85
C TRP A 91 -11.35 -14.08 4.19
N THR A 92 -12.58 -14.55 3.99
CA THR A 92 -13.65 -13.73 3.41
C THR A 92 -14.01 -12.55 4.32
N SER A 93 -14.02 -12.75 5.63
CA SER A 93 -14.25 -11.64 6.58
C SER A 93 -13.15 -10.57 6.51
N GLY A 94 -11.88 -10.99 6.42
CA GLY A 94 -10.75 -10.07 6.24
C GLY A 94 -10.83 -9.30 4.92
N PHE A 95 -11.20 -9.98 3.82
CA PHE A 95 -11.40 -9.34 2.53
C PHE A 95 -12.49 -8.25 2.58
N ILE A 96 -13.61 -8.52 3.25
CA ILE A 96 -14.70 -7.54 3.38
C ILE A 96 -14.24 -6.31 4.18
N ILE A 97 -13.49 -6.50 5.27
CA ILE A 97 -12.96 -5.38 6.08
C ILE A 97 -12.05 -4.49 5.23
N VAL A 98 -11.12 -5.10 4.47
CA VAL A 98 -10.19 -4.36 3.60
C VAL A 98 -10.94 -3.66 2.46
N LEU A 99 -12.02 -4.25 1.92
CA LEU A 99 -12.85 -3.57 0.93
C LEU A 99 -13.43 -2.27 1.47
N PHE A 100 -13.99 -2.29 2.69
CA PHE A 100 -14.51 -1.06 3.32
C PHE A 100 -13.42 -0.02 3.55
N GLU A 101 -12.22 -0.43 3.97
CA GLU A 101 -11.06 0.45 4.11
C GLU A 101 -10.71 1.13 2.77
N VAL A 102 -10.66 0.36 1.68
CA VAL A 102 -10.38 0.89 0.33
C VAL A 102 -11.48 1.86 -0.13
N PHE A 103 -12.75 1.60 0.15
CA PHE A 103 -13.83 2.53 -0.19
C PHE A 103 -13.68 3.88 0.52
N VAL A 104 -13.40 3.86 1.82
CA VAL A 104 -13.12 5.08 2.60
C VAL A 104 -11.89 5.80 2.04
N TYR A 105 -10.85 5.04 1.67
CA TYR A 105 -9.63 5.61 1.11
C TYR A 105 -9.87 6.34 -0.23
N ILE A 106 -10.70 5.76 -1.11
CA ILE A 106 -11.06 6.37 -2.40
C ILE A 106 -11.79 7.70 -2.20
N GLU A 107 -12.65 7.81 -1.19
CA GLU A 107 -13.31 9.07 -0.85
C GLU A 107 -12.28 10.15 -0.49
N TYR A 108 -11.29 9.81 0.34
CA TYR A 108 -10.19 10.72 0.68
C TYR A 108 -9.35 11.14 -0.54
N VAL A 109 -8.97 10.19 -1.39
CA VAL A 109 -8.15 10.48 -2.59
C VAL A 109 -8.89 11.38 -3.57
N THR A 110 -10.20 11.19 -3.74
CA THR A 110 -11.00 12.03 -4.65
C THR A 110 -11.31 13.40 -4.09
N TYR A 111 -11.35 13.56 -2.76
CA TYR A 111 -11.53 14.84 -2.10
C TYR A 111 -10.23 15.68 -2.09
N PHE A 112 -9.06 15.04 -2.00
CA PHE A 112 -7.74 15.69 -1.90
C PHE A 112 -6.81 15.42 -3.10
N LYS A 113 -7.28 15.72 -4.32
CA LYS A 113 -6.58 15.38 -5.58
C LYS A 113 -5.22 16.04 -5.80
N LYS A 114 -4.97 17.23 -5.23
CA LYS A 114 -3.79 18.07 -5.53
C LYS A 114 -2.71 18.04 -4.45
N ARG A 115 -2.79 17.09 -3.51
CA ARG A 115 -1.86 17.03 -2.36
C ARG A 115 -1.29 15.62 -2.23
N ASN A 116 0.00 15.53 -2.45
CA ASN A 116 0.76 14.30 -2.24
C ASN A 116 1.25 14.29 -0.78
N GLY A 117 1.07 13.15 -0.10
CA GLY A 117 1.39 13.04 1.33
C GLY A 117 0.68 11.89 2.05
N GLY A 118 -0.19 11.17 1.33
CA GLY A 118 -0.87 9.98 1.83
C GLY A 118 -1.75 10.28 3.05
N ASP A 119 -1.89 9.28 3.91
CA ASP A 119 -2.84 9.28 5.02
C ASP A 119 -2.63 10.45 5.98
N VAL A 120 -1.37 10.81 6.24
CA VAL A 120 -1.02 11.91 7.15
C VAL A 120 -1.52 13.25 6.59
N ALA A 121 -1.29 13.52 5.31
CA ALA A 121 -1.74 14.75 4.68
C ALA A 121 -3.27 14.84 4.56
N TYR A 122 -3.96 13.70 4.37
CA TYR A 122 -5.42 13.65 4.35
C TYR A 122 -6.02 13.89 5.75
N LEU A 123 -5.41 13.32 6.79
CA LEU A 123 -5.88 13.45 8.17
C LEU A 123 -5.67 14.86 8.74
N GLU A 124 -4.58 15.55 8.38
CA GLU A 124 -4.34 16.95 8.76
C GLU A 124 -5.46 17.88 8.29
N GLN A 125 -6.00 17.62 7.10
CA GLN A 125 -7.00 18.48 6.48
C GLN A 125 -8.44 18.10 6.86
N ALA A 126 -8.70 16.81 7.09
CA ALA A 126 -10.01 16.35 7.57
C ALA A 126 -10.27 16.76 9.04
N TYR A 127 -9.22 16.81 9.87
CA TYR A 127 -9.31 17.14 11.29
C TYR A 127 -8.39 18.32 11.66
N PRO A 128 -8.77 19.57 11.33
CA PRO A 128 -7.95 20.75 11.56
C PRO A 128 -7.84 21.17 13.03
N LYS A 129 -8.58 20.53 13.97
CA LYS A 129 -8.48 20.76 15.41
C LYS A 129 -8.77 19.47 16.18
N PRO A 130 -7.96 19.09 17.18
CA PRO A 130 -6.68 19.67 17.61
C PRO A 130 -5.52 19.31 16.65
N ASP A 131 -4.58 20.26 16.47
CA ASP A 131 -3.46 20.12 15.52
C ASP A 131 -2.65 18.83 15.77
N PHE A 132 -2.40 18.07 14.69
CA PHE A 132 -1.56 16.86 14.63
C PHE A 132 -1.92 15.66 15.52
N MET A 133 -2.97 15.72 16.35
CA MET A 133 -3.31 14.58 17.23
C MET A 133 -3.82 13.35 16.47
N ILE A 134 -4.67 13.54 15.47
CA ILE A 134 -5.25 12.44 14.69
C ILE A 134 -4.18 11.76 13.81
N PRO A 135 -3.36 12.51 13.05
CA PRO A 135 -2.25 11.90 12.30
C PRO A 135 -1.22 11.20 13.21
N THR A 136 -0.89 11.78 14.37
CA THR A 136 0.07 11.18 15.31
C THR A 136 -0.47 9.91 15.96
N THR A 137 -1.76 9.89 16.31
CA THR A 137 -2.40 8.69 16.88
C THR A 137 -2.49 7.58 15.84
N TYR A 138 -2.86 7.91 14.60
CA TYR A 138 -2.85 6.97 13.49
C TYR A 138 -1.45 6.38 13.29
N ALA A 139 -0.42 7.22 13.20
CA ALA A 139 0.96 6.77 13.07
C ALA A 139 1.40 5.88 14.24
N ALA A 140 1.04 6.24 15.48
CA ALA A 140 1.36 5.45 16.67
C ALA A 140 0.68 4.06 16.63
N VAL A 141 -0.61 4.00 16.30
CA VAL A 141 -1.35 2.74 16.17
C VAL A 141 -0.76 1.89 15.05
N SER A 142 -0.47 2.48 13.90
CA SER A 142 0.18 1.79 12.78
C SER A 142 1.51 1.19 13.21
N ILE A 143 2.39 1.96 13.84
CA ILE A 143 3.70 1.47 14.32
C ILE A 143 3.52 0.32 15.34
N CYS A 144 2.57 0.45 16.26
CA CYS A 144 2.29 -0.61 17.24
C CYS A 144 1.75 -1.91 16.61
N LEU A 145 0.99 -1.81 15.53
CA LEU A 145 0.36 -2.96 14.85
C LEU A 145 1.23 -3.53 13.71
N LEU A 146 2.23 -2.78 13.23
CA LEU A 146 3.10 -3.20 12.14
C LEU A 146 4.06 -4.32 12.60
N PHE A 147 4.03 -5.45 11.88
CA PHE A 147 4.97 -6.56 12.08
C PHE A 147 6.10 -6.52 11.04
N LEU A 148 7.16 -5.77 11.34
CA LEU A 148 8.26 -5.52 10.39
C LEU A 148 9.25 -6.70 10.22
N ASN A 149 9.16 -7.75 11.03
CA ASN A 149 10.21 -8.77 11.12
C ASN A 149 9.92 -10.12 10.44
N SER A 150 8.74 -10.30 9.82
CA SER A 150 8.35 -11.64 9.31
C SER A 150 9.23 -12.14 8.15
N SER A 151 9.60 -11.25 7.22
CA SER A 151 10.43 -11.58 6.06
C SER A 151 11.89 -11.88 6.44
N ALA A 152 12.46 -11.10 7.35
CA ALA A 152 13.83 -11.30 7.86
C ALA A 152 13.96 -12.60 8.66
N ILE A 153 12.96 -12.95 9.48
CA ILE A 153 12.95 -14.22 10.23
C ILE A 153 12.90 -15.40 9.25
N ALA A 154 12.01 -15.35 8.24
CA ALA A 154 11.92 -16.42 7.24
C ALA A 154 13.25 -16.60 6.51
N PHE A 155 13.86 -15.50 6.03
CA PHE A 155 15.18 -15.53 5.41
C PHE A 155 16.25 -16.14 6.32
N GLY A 156 16.32 -15.69 7.59
CA GLY A 156 17.27 -16.22 8.57
C GLY A 156 17.10 -17.73 8.80
N THR A 157 15.86 -18.22 8.92
CA THR A 157 15.59 -19.65 9.09
C THR A 157 15.99 -20.49 7.88
N TYR A 158 15.74 -20.01 6.66
CA TYR A 158 16.13 -20.71 5.44
C TYR A 158 17.65 -20.74 5.26
N VAL A 159 18.35 -19.63 5.53
CA VAL A 159 19.81 -19.56 5.45
C VAL A 159 20.46 -20.49 6.47
N LEU A 160 19.99 -20.50 7.72
CA LEU A 160 20.50 -21.40 8.76
C LEU A 160 20.23 -22.88 8.43
N SER A 161 19.03 -23.18 7.93
CA SER A 161 18.68 -24.54 7.48
C SER A 161 19.57 -25.01 6.32
N ALA A 162 19.95 -24.12 5.40
CA ALA A 162 20.85 -24.45 4.29
C ALA A 162 22.30 -24.65 4.74
N ALA A 163 22.73 -23.96 5.80
CA ALA A 163 24.05 -24.13 6.41
C ALA A 163 24.18 -25.39 7.30
N GLY A 164 23.11 -26.19 7.43
CA GLY A 164 23.10 -27.39 8.27
C GLY A 164 23.11 -27.11 9.78
N VAL A 165 22.83 -25.87 10.19
CA VAL A 165 22.72 -25.47 11.60
C VAL A 165 21.23 -25.46 11.96
N GLU A 166 20.82 -26.27 12.95
CA GLU A 166 19.44 -26.24 13.44
C GLU A 166 19.09 -24.83 13.94
N ALA A 167 18.13 -24.19 13.27
CA ALA A 167 17.61 -22.87 13.61
C ALA A 167 16.75 -22.93 14.88
N SER A 168 17.37 -23.20 16.04
CA SER A 168 16.70 -23.07 17.33
C SER A 168 16.98 -21.69 17.93
N ALA A 169 15.91 -21.02 18.38
CA ALA A 169 15.97 -19.72 19.04
C ALA A 169 16.72 -19.75 20.40
N TRP A 170 17.15 -20.94 20.86
CA TRP A 170 17.62 -21.17 22.23
C TRP A 170 18.74 -22.23 22.36
N GLY A 171 19.35 -22.72 21.28
CA GLY A 171 20.21 -23.92 21.33
C GLY A 171 21.62 -23.80 21.93
N ASN A 172 22.10 -22.60 22.28
CA ASN A 172 23.45 -22.42 22.85
C ASN A 172 23.47 -21.79 24.24
N LYS A 173 22.32 -21.65 24.93
CA LYS A 173 22.30 -21.17 26.33
C LYS A 173 22.48 -22.26 27.40
N SER A 174 22.69 -23.53 27.01
CA SER A 174 22.83 -24.64 27.97
C SER A 174 24.09 -25.50 27.77
N LYS A 175 25.10 -25.03 27.04
CA LYS A 175 26.44 -25.64 27.05
C LYS A 175 27.39 -24.81 27.92
N THR A 176 27.00 -24.66 29.18
CA THR A 176 27.89 -24.39 30.29
C THR A 176 27.69 -25.55 31.27
N ASP A 177 28.77 -26.30 31.44
CA ASP A 177 29.02 -27.50 32.27
C ASP A 177 28.38 -28.84 31.86
#